data_AF-A0A4C1SPI0-F1
#
_entry.id   AF-A0A4C1SPI0-F1
#
_cell.length_a   1.000
_cell.length_b   1.000
_cell.length_c   1.000
_cell.angle_alpha   90.00
_cell.angle_beta   90.00
_cell.angle_gamma   90.00
#
_symmetry.space_group_name_H-M   'P 1'
#
loop_
_entity.id
_entity.type
_entity.pdbx_description
1 polymer ?
#
loop_
_entity_poly.entity_id
_entity_poly.type
_entity_poly.pdbx_seq_one_letter_code
_entity_poly.pdbx_strand_id
1 'polypeptide(L)'
;MVRYDGKYHYHYELGDGSKATQDGVLKQVDALHDGEAIEGRYAFIADDGQEYAVSYTADENGYRPVGAHLPTPPPTPNLLSKHCNT
;
A
#
# COMPACT_ATOMS: atom_id res chain seq x y z
N MET A 1 -28.25 -1.59 17.23
CA MET A 1 -27.53 -0.71 16.29
C MET A 1 -26.38 -1.53 15.73
N VAL A 2 -26.53 -2.10 14.53
CA VAL A 2 -25.43 -2.79 13.87
C VAL A 2 -24.58 -1.68 13.24
N ARG A 3 -23.41 -1.40 13.81
CA ARG A 3 -22.43 -0.58 13.12
C ARG A 3 -21.96 -1.42 11.94
N TYR A 4 -22.29 -0.99 10.74
CA TYR A 4 -21.72 -1.59 9.55
C TYR A 4 -20.31 -1.03 9.43
N ASP A 5 -19.34 -1.70 10.06
CA ASP A 5 -17.94 -1.23 10.11
C ASP A 5 -17.27 -1.13 8.73
N GLY A 6 -17.97 -1.51 7.64
CA GLY A 6 -17.50 -1.37 6.27
C GLY A 6 -16.22 -2.15 5.97
N LYS A 7 -15.89 -3.14 6.82
CA LYS A 7 -14.69 -3.95 6.69
C LYS A 7 -14.93 -5.07 5.69
N TYR A 8 -14.05 -5.21 4.72
CA TYR A 8 -14.05 -6.34 3.80
C TYR A 8 -12.64 -6.92 3.69
N HIS A 9 -12.57 -8.23 3.50
CA HIS A 9 -11.33 -8.96 3.28
C HIS A 9 -11.50 -9.81 2.03
N TYR A 10 -10.54 -9.73 1.12
CA TYR A 10 -10.48 -10.52 -0.09
C TYR A 10 -9.14 -11.25 -0.15
N HIS A 11 -9.18 -12.53 -0.50
CA HIS A 11 -7.99 -13.34 -0.70
C HIS A 11 -8.22 -14.28 -1.88
N TYR A 12 -7.23 -14.37 -2.76
CA TYR A 12 -7.23 -15.33 -3.85
C TYR A 12 -5.84 -15.89 -4.09
N GLU A 13 -5.81 -17.14 -4.52
CA GLU A 13 -4.62 -17.86 -4.94
C GLU A 13 -4.91 -18.50 -6.29
N LEU A 14 -4.01 -18.27 -7.24
CA LEU A 14 -4.06 -18.79 -8.59
C LEU A 14 -3.15 -20.03 -8.68
N GLY A 15 -3.49 -20.94 -9.60
CA GLY A 15 -2.77 -22.22 -9.76
C GLY A 15 -1.33 -22.09 -10.28
N ASP A 16 -0.90 -20.90 -10.66
CA ASP A 16 0.48 -20.52 -11.01
C ASP A 16 1.31 -20.12 -9.77
N GLY A 17 0.72 -20.12 -8.56
CA GLY A 17 1.37 -19.71 -7.31
C GLY A 17 1.22 -18.22 -7.01
N SER A 18 0.54 -17.45 -7.86
CA SER A 18 0.23 -16.05 -7.60
C SER A 18 -0.86 -15.94 -6.55
N LYS A 19 -0.65 -15.11 -5.53
CA LYS A 19 -1.58 -14.87 -4.42
C LYS A 19 -1.79 -13.39 -4.21
N ALA A 20 -3.00 -12.97 -3.91
CA ALA A 20 -3.22 -11.63 -3.39
C ALA A 20 -4.25 -11.59 -2.28
N THR A 21 -4.08 -10.61 -1.42
CA THR A 21 -4.89 -10.36 -0.24
C THR A 21 -5.18 -8.86 -0.19
N GLN A 22 -6.40 -8.48 0.14
CA GLN A 22 -6.81 -7.10 0.29
C GLN A 22 -7.75 -6.97 1.48
N ASP A 23 -7.42 -6.07 2.38
CA ASP A 23 -8.16 -5.69 3.56
C ASP A 23 -8.63 -4.25 3.38
N GLY A 24 -9.93 -4.05 3.19
CA GLY A 24 -10.55 -2.74 3.17
C GLY A 24 -11.22 -2.45 4.50
N VAL A 25 -11.00 -1.26 5.04
CA VAL A 25 -11.67 -0.78 6.25
C VAL A 25 -12.21 0.63 6.02
N LEU A 26 -13.48 0.83 6.34
CA LEU A 26 -14.04 2.17 6.43
C LEU A 26 -13.50 2.82 7.71
N LYS A 27 -12.69 3.87 7.57
CA LYS A 27 -12.13 4.65 8.67
C LYS A 27 -12.82 6.00 8.68
N GLN A 28 -13.28 6.42 9.86
CA GLN A 28 -13.73 7.78 10.02
C GLN A 28 -12.49 8.69 10.00
N VAL A 29 -12.33 9.47 8.94
CA VAL A 29 -11.17 10.35 8.77
C VAL A 29 -11.37 11.61 9.61
N ASP A 30 -12.59 12.16 9.53
CA ASP A 30 -12.95 13.40 10.19
C ASP A 30 -14.30 13.29 10.89
N ALA A 31 -14.65 14.27 11.71
CA ALA A 31 -15.97 14.34 12.36
C ALA A 31 -17.15 14.42 11.36
N LEU A 32 -16.87 14.73 10.08
CA LEU A 32 -17.85 14.91 9.00
C LEU A 32 -17.64 14.00 7.79
N HIS A 33 -16.51 13.29 7.69
CA HIS A 33 -16.18 12.49 6.51
C HIS A 33 -15.66 11.10 6.89
N ASP A 34 -16.28 10.09 6.30
CA ASP A 34 -15.78 8.72 6.27
C ASP A 34 -14.82 8.57 5.08
N GLY A 35 -13.64 8.00 5.33
CA GLY A 35 -12.68 7.63 4.30
C GLY A 35 -12.49 6.12 4.24
N GLU A 36 -12.21 5.59 3.06
CA GLU A 36 -11.88 4.18 2.90
C GLU A 36 -10.35 4.03 2.91
N ALA A 37 -9.84 3.21 3.83
CA ALA A 37 -8.44 2.80 3.82
C ALA A 37 -8.38 1.34 3.38
N ILE A 38 -7.70 1.10 2.28
CA ILE A 38 -7.50 -0.23 1.70
C ILE A 38 -6.02 -0.57 1.83
N GLU A 39 -5.73 -1.69 2.46
CA GLU A 39 -4.38 -2.24 2.52
C GLU A 39 -4.40 -3.57 1.79
N GLY A 40 -3.56 -3.74 0.78
CA GLY A 40 -3.47 -4.98 0.04
C GLY A 40 -2.04 -5.44 -0.13
N ARG A 41 -1.88 -6.74 -0.38
CA ARG A 41 -0.63 -7.36 -0.73
C ARG A 41 -0.87 -8.38 -1.83
N TYR A 42 -0.14 -8.26 -2.92
CA TYR A 42 -0.07 -9.28 -3.96
C TYR A 42 1.35 -9.84 -4.04
N ALA A 43 1.44 -11.13 -4.32
CA ALA A 43 2.68 -11.84 -4.57
C ALA A 43 2.53 -12.73 -5.79
N PHE A 44 3.54 -12.74 -6.65
CA PHE A 44 3.54 -13.51 -7.89
C PHE A 44 4.94 -14.06 -8.14
N ILE A 45 5.01 -15.18 -8.85
CA ILE A 45 6.26 -15.77 -9.30
C ILE A 45 6.60 -15.13 -10.65
N ALA A 46 7.75 -14.47 -10.76
CA ALA A 46 8.18 -13.92 -12.04
C ALA A 46 8.93 -14.98 -12.88
N ASP A 47 9.21 -14.64 -14.14
CA ASP A 47 9.91 -15.51 -15.10
C ASP A 47 11.33 -15.95 -14.65
N ASP A 48 11.90 -15.28 -13.64
CA ASP A 48 13.18 -15.63 -12.99
C ASP A 48 13.05 -16.71 -11.90
N GLY A 49 11.82 -17.15 -11.58
CA GLY A 49 11.52 -18.10 -10.52
C GLY A 49 11.52 -17.50 -9.10
N GLN A 50 11.66 -16.18 -8.96
CA GLN A 50 11.58 -15.49 -7.68
C GLN A 50 10.14 -15.06 -7.36
N GLU A 51 9.76 -15.17 -6.09
CA GLU A 51 8.50 -14.60 -5.59
C GLU A 51 8.68 -13.11 -5.34
N TYR A 52 7.95 -12.30 -6.11
CA TYR A 52 7.86 -10.86 -5.90
C TYR A 52 6.62 -10.55 -5.10
N ALA A 53 6.80 -9.86 -3.97
CA ALA A 53 5.71 -9.38 -3.13
C ALA A 53 5.63 -7.86 -3.14
N VAL A 54 4.40 -7.36 -3.20
CA VAL A 54 4.08 -5.94 -3.28
C VAL A 54 2.93 -5.69 -2.33
N SER A 55 3.13 -4.78 -1.39
CA SER A 55 2.09 -4.29 -0.51
C SER A 55 1.67 -2.91 -0.97
N TYR A 56 0.43 -2.51 -0.79
CA TYR A 56 -0.04 -1.18 -1.10
C TYR A 56 -1.01 -0.68 -0.04
N THR A 57 -0.96 0.62 0.21
CA THR A 57 -1.94 1.32 1.03
C THR A 57 -2.62 2.35 0.14
N ALA A 58 -3.94 2.26 0.01
CA ALA A 58 -4.78 3.26 -0.62
C ALA A 58 -5.61 3.93 0.48
N ASP A 59 -5.32 5.19 0.75
CA ASP A 59 -6.10 6.05 1.64
C ASP A 59 -6.26 7.43 0.98
N GLU A 60 -6.74 8.42 1.72
CA GLU A 60 -6.95 9.78 1.22
C GLU A 60 -5.70 10.47 0.70
N ASN A 61 -4.51 10.02 1.12
CA ASN A 61 -3.24 10.50 0.58
C ASN A 61 -2.85 9.77 -0.72
N GLY A 62 -3.76 8.97 -1.31
CA GLY A 62 -3.59 8.25 -2.56
C GLY A 62 -3.07 6.82 -2.41
N TYR A 63 -2.78 6.20 -3.55
CA TYR A 63 -2.26 4.84 -3.65
C TYR A 63 -0.73 4.81 -3.49
N ARG A 64 -0.24 4.11 -2.45
CA ARG A 64 1.18 4.00 -2.10
C ARG A 64 1.63 2.54 -2.12
N PRO A 65 2.21 2.04 -3.22
CA PRO A 65 2.75 0.71 -3.29
C PRO A 65 4.18 0.65 -2.71
N VAL A 66 4.48 -0.43 -1.99
CA VAL A 66 5.75 -0.77 -1.36
C VAL A 66 6.11 -2.19 -1.75
N GLY A 67 7.25 -2.38 -2.40
CA GLY A 67 7.72 -3.70 -2.80
C GLY A 67 9.22 -3.65 -3.07
N ALA A 68 9.91 -4.76 -2.82
CA ALA A 68 11.37 -4.85 -2.97
C ALA A 68 11.87 -4.58 -4.40
N HIS A 69 10.98 -4.70 -5.38
CA HIS A 69 11.23 -4.52 -6.82
C HIS A 69 10.69 -3.20 -7.37
N LEU A 70 10.03 -2.37 -6.54
CA LEU A 70 9.55 -1.08 -7.00
C LEU A 70 10.72 -0.10 -7.10
N PRO A 71 10.74 0.78 -8.11
CA PRO A 71 11.74 1.83 -8.19
C PRO A 71 11.60 2.72 -6.94
N THR A 72 12.59 2.66 -6.05
CA THR A 72 12.67 3.61 -4.96
C THR A 72 12.81 5.00 -5.58
N PRO A 73 12.01 6.00 -5.17
CA PRO A 73 12.23 7.36 -5.63
C PRO A 73 13.70 7.71 -5.41
N PRO A 74 14.36 8.35 -6.40
CA PRO A 74 15.76 8.72 -6.25
C PRO A 74 15.93 9.48 -4.94
N PRO A 75 16.98 9.19 -4.14
CA PRO A 75 17.19 9.83 -2.86
C PRO A 75 17.08 11.34 -3.05
N THR A 76 16.15 11.95 -2.33
CA THR A 76 15.93 13.39 -2.41
C THR A 76 17.27 14.07 -2.09
N PRO A 77 17.82 14.90 -2.99
CA PRO A 77 19.06 15.58 -2.68
C PRO A 77 18.84 16.41 -1.42
N ASN A 78 19.65 16.11 -0.40
CA ASN A 78 19.86 16.98 0.75
C ASN A 78 20.06 18.41 0.21
N LEU A 79 19.08 19.29 0.45
CA LEU A 79 19.23 20.74 0.25
C LEU A 79 19.55 21.47 1.57
N LEU A 80 19.92 20.75 2.63
CA LEU A 80 20.12 21.31 3.97
C LEU A 80 21.60 21.48 4.39
N SER A 81 22.53 21.63 3.45
CA SER A 81 23.94 21.89 3.80
C SER A 81 24.57 23.13 3.17
N LYS A 82 23.79 24.09 2.64
CA LYS A 82 24.35 25.35 2.11
C LYS A 82 23.68 26.61 2.63
N HIS A 83 23.38 26.66 3.92
CA HIS A 83 23.42 27.94 4.64
C HIS A 83 24.55 27.82 5.67
N CYS A 84 25.78 28.03 5.19
CA CYS A 84 26.88 28.33 6.08
C CYS A 84 26.63 29.77 6.56
N ASN A 85 26.24 29.94 7.82
CA ASN A 85 26.28 31.24 8.49
C ASN A 85 27.71 31.78 8.40
N THR A 86 27.87 32.99 7.87
CA THR A 86 29.05 33.83 8.06
C THR A 86 28.58 35.24 8.30
#